data_AF-A0A255XIP2-F1
#
_entry.id   AF-A0A255XIP2-F1
#
_cell.length_a   1.000
_cell.length_b   1.000
_cell.length_c   1.000
_cell.angle_alpha   90.00
_cell.angle_beta   90.00
_cell.angle_gamma   90.00
#
_symmetry.space_group_name_H-M   'P 1'
#
loop_
_entity.id
_entity.type
_entity.pdbx_description
1 polymer ?
#
loop_
_entity_poly.entity_id
_entity_poly.type
_entity_poly.pdbx_seq_one_letter_code
_entity_poly.pdbx_strand_id
1 'polypeptide(L)'
;MSIFSRLPPWRRALPWVLLVISLGFNLAFFLGQRWHDRFLAEIEPNIIERAKLTPEQGEAFKQMRARVLAELIATGREGSRRAGLIWDDLKEAPVDRPAAERAMREMGERRLQAQARVLDDVIRYLDSLPPDQRAEVVEAVRRRDPLTRTLLFGPGGLPRPPRAPGSPGAPPPPPPPAGPVPQ
;
A
#
# COMPACT_ATOMS: atom_id res chain seq x y z
N MET A 1 45.88 27.84 -11.92
CA MET A 1 45.27 27.18 -13.10
C MET A 1 44.18 26.23 -12.61
N SER A 2 42.91 26.51 -12.93
CA SER A 2 41.78 25.71 -12.43
C SER A 2 41.67 24.39 -13.21
N ILE A 3 41.70 23.26 -12.51
CA ILE A 3 41.61 21.89 -13.07
C ILE A 3 40.35 21.69 -13.93
N PHE A 4 39.33 22.54 -13.74
CA PHE A 4 38.03 22.46 -14.43
C PHE A 4 38.03 22.93 -15.88
N SER A 5 39.06 23.65 -16.36
CA SER A 5 39.09 24.16 -17.74
C SER A 5 39.48 23.13 -18.81
N ARG A 6 39.93 21.93 -18.41
CA ARG A 6 40.30 20.83 -19.33
C ARG A 6 39.20 19.79 -19.55
N LEU A 7 38.08 19.87 -18.83
CA LEU A 7 36.99 18.92 -18.99
C LEU A 7 36.10 19.28 -20.19
N PRO A 8 35.63 18.29 -20.97
CA PRO A 8 34.69 18.52 -22.07
C PRO A 8 33.38 19.12 -21.55
N PRO A 9 32.68 19.94 -22.37
CA PRO A 9 31.57 20.80 -21.92
C PRO A 9 30.44 20.04 -21.22
N TRP A 10 30.15 18.81 -21.63
CA TRP A 10 29.13 17.95 -21.00
C TRP A 10 29.47 17.55 -19.55
N ARG A 11 30.76 17.42 -19.19
CA ARG A 11 31.19 17.10 -17.81
C ARG A 11 31.06 18.29 -16.87
N ARG A 12 31.12 19.53 -17.38
CA ARG A 12 30.91 20.74 -16.58
C ARG A 12 29.43 20.97 -16.27
N ALA A 13 28.54 20.50 -17.15
CA ALA A 13 27.09 20.57 -16.95
C ALA A 13 26.55 19.46 -16.03
N LEU A 14 27.27 18.34 -15.90
CA LEU A 14 26.83 17.18 -15.11
C LEU A 14 26.39 17.52 -13.66
N PRO A 15 27.13 18.34 -12.88
CA PRO A 15 26.71 18.71 -11.53
C PRO A 15 25.39 19.48 -11.51
N TRP A 16 25.16 20.34 -12.51
CA TRP A 16 23.92 21.10 -12.64
C TRP A 16 22.73 20.21 -13.02
N VAL A 17 22.94 19.25 -13.92
CA VAL A 17 21.91 18.27 -14.28
C VAL A 17 21.53 17.42 -13.07
N LEU A 18 22.52 16.93 -12.31
CA LEU A 18 22.27 16.16 -11.09
C LEU A 18 21.57 17.01 -10.02
N LEU A 19 21.91 18.29 -9.89
CA LEU A 19 21.24 19.22 -8.98
C LEU A 19 19.76 19.39 -9.34
N VAL A 20 19.46 19.63 -10.62
CA VAL A 20 18.07 19.81 -11.10
C VAL A 20 17.25 18.53 -10.91
N ILE A 21 17.83 17.37 -11.21
CA ILE A 21 17.16 16.08 -10.98
C ILE A 21 16.89 15.88 -9.48
N SER A 22 17.88 16.10 -8.63
CA SER A 22 17.74 16.01 -7.17
C SER A 22 16.65 16.94 -6.65
N LEU A 23 16.64 18.19 -7.11
CA LEU A 23 15.64 19.18 -6.73
C LEU A 23 14.24 18.76 -7.21
N GLY A 24 14.13 18.24 -8.44
CA GLY A 24 12.89 17.72 -9.00
C GLY A 24 12.31 16.57 -8.18
N PHE A 25 13.13 15.61 -7.77
CA PHE A 25 12.69 14.50 -6.91
C PHE A 25 12.23 15.00 -5.53
N ASN A 26 12.98 15.90 -4.90
CA ASN A 26 12.59 16.48 -3.61
C ASN A 26 11.27 17.25 -3.72
N LEU A 27 11.11 18.07 -4.77
CA LEU A 27 9.89 18.83 -5.00
C LEU A 27 8.69 17.90 -5.28
N ALA A 28 8.87 16.87 -6.12
CA ALA A 28 7.84 15.88 -6.39
C ALA A 28 7.42 15.12 -5.12
N PHE A 29 8.38 14.77 -4.26
CA PHE A 29 8.11 14.13 -2.97
C PHE A 29 7.31 15.05 -2.05
N PHE A 30 7.71 16.31 -1.90
CA PHE A 30 6.99 17.29 -1.08
C PHE A 30 5.58 17.57 -1.60
N LEU A 31 5.43 17.78 -2.91
CA LEU A 31 4.12 18.00 -3.53
C LEU A 31 3.24 16.76 -3.43
N GLY A 32 3.81 15.57 -3.62
CA GLY A 32 3.12 14.30 -3.47
C GLY A 32 2.62 14.09 -2.04
N GLN A 33 3.46 14.35 -1.04
CA GLN A 33 3.08 14.27 0.37
C GLN A 33 1.98 15.28 0.72
N ARG A 34 2.12 16.54 0.30
CA ARG A 34 1.11 17.58 0.56
C ARG A 34 -0.22 17.28 -0.12
N TRP A 35 -0.19 16.73 -1.34
CA TRP A 35 -1.38 16.27 -2.06
C TRP A 35 -2.03 15.10 -1.33
N HIS A 36 -1.22 14.14 -0.85
CA HIS A 36 -1.69 13.01 -0.05
C HIS A 36 -2.37 13.47 1.25
N ASP A 37 -1.75 14.39 1.99
CA ASP A 37 -2.30 14.90 3.24
C ASP A 37 -3.63 15.63 3.03
N ARG A 38 -3.73 16.45 1.97
CA ARG A 38 -5.00 17.10 1.59
C ARG A 38 -6.06 16.10 1.19
N PHE A 39 -5.70 15.11 0.38
CA PHE A 39 -6.61 14.06 -0.03
C PHE A 39 -7.16 13.30 1.18
N LEU A 40 -6.30 12.96 2.16
CA LEU A 40 -6.72 12.32 3.41
C LEU A 40 -7.63 13.24 4.26
N ALA A 41 -7.36 14.54 4.30
CA ALA A 41 -8.17 15.50 5.03
C ALA A 41 -9.58 15.68 4.43
N GLU A 42 -9.75 15.48 3.13
CA GLU A 42 -11.07 15.52 2.46
C GLU A 42 -11.84 14.19 2.58
N ILE A 43 -11.16 13.09 2.88
CA ILE A 43 -11.79 11.76 2.93
C ILE A 43 -12.68 11.61 4.15
N GLU A 44 -12.13 11.95 5.31
CA GLU A 44 -12.74 11.76 6.63
C GLU A 44 -14.08 12.49 6.80
N PRO A 45 -14.19 13.81 6.51
CA PRO A 45 -15.47 14.51 6.60
C PRO A 45 -16.51 13.94 5.64
N ASN A 46 -16.11 13.51 4.44
CA ASN A 46 -17.05 12.94 3.46
C ASN A 46 -17.67 11.62 3.94
N ILE A 47 -16.92 10.76 4.63
CA ILE A 47 -17.45 9.50 5.19
C ILE A 47 -18.42 9.81 6.35
N ILE A 48 -18.03 10.72 7.24
CA ILE A 48 -18.84 11.14 8.38
C ILE A 48 -20.17 11.74 7.90
N GLU A 49 -20.12 12.63 6.91
CA GLU A 49 -21.30 13.28 6.34
C GLU A 49 -22.20 12.29 5.58
N ARG A 50 -21.63 11.42 4.73
CA ARG A 50 -22.40 10.46 3.94
C ARG A 50 -23.11 9.42 4.78
N ALA A 51 -22.40 8.82 5.72
CA ALA A 51 -22.98 7.84 6.64
C ALA A 51 -23.82 8.50 7.75
N LYS A 52 -23.91 9.84 7.76
CA LYS A 52 -24.65 10.62 8.77
C LYS A 52 -24.27 10.21 10.19
N LEU A 53 -22.97 10.06 10.42
CA LEU A 53 -22.45 9.65 11.73
C LEU A 53 -22.70 10.77 12.75
N THR A 54 -23.07 10.39 13.98
CA THR A 54 -23.10 11.34 15.09
C THR A 54 -21.68 11.84 15.39
N PRO A 55 -21.51 12.97 16.10
CA PRO A 55 -20.18 13.43 16.53
C PRO A 55 -19.36 12.34 17.25
N GLU A 56 -20.00 11.56 18.12
CA GLU A 56 -19.36 10.48 18.87
C GLU A 56 -18.91 9.32 17.95
N GLN A 57 -19.77 8.93 17.00
CA GLN A 57 -19.44 7.92 15.99
C GLN A 57 -18.34 8.39 15.04
N GLY A 58 -18.34 9.68 14.71
CA GLY A 58 -17.30 10.34 13.93
C GLY A 58 -15.97 10.28 14.66
N GLU A 59 -15.89 10.68 15.92
CA GLU A 59 -14.65 10.56 16.71
C GLU A 59 -14.19 9.10 16.87
N ALA A 60 -15.11 8.15 17.07
CA ALA A 60 -14.78 6.73 17.08
C ALA A 60 -14.16 6.25 15.76
N PHE A 61 -14.66 6.73 14.61
CA PHE A 61 -14.10 6.46 13.29
C PHE A 61 -12.66 6.99 13.18
N LYS A 62 -12.43 8.24 13.59
CA LYS A 62 -11.09 8.87 13.56
C LYS A 62 -10.08 8.10 14.39
N GLN A 63 -10.47 7.71 15.60
CA GLN A 63 -9.62 6.94 16.50
C GLN A 63 -9.30 5.55 15.93
N MET A 64 -10.30 4.86 15.37
CA MET A 64 -10.09 3.57 14.69
C MET A 64 -9.13 3.73 13.51
N ARG A 65 -9.36 4.73 12.65
CA ARG A 65 -8.49 5.03 11.51
C ARG A 65 -7.05 5.33 11.94
N ALA A 66 -6.87 6.11 13.01
CA ALA A 66 -5.55 6.43 13.54
C ALA A 66 -4.82 5.18 14.04
N ARG A 67 -5.50 4.27 14.75
CA ARG A 67 -4.93 2.98 15.18
C ARG A 67 -4.54 2.11 14.00
N VAL A 68 -5.43 1.97 13.01
CA VAL A 68 -5.16 1.21 11.78
C VAL A 68 -3.94 1.76 11.05
N LEU A 69 -3.85 3.08 10.87
CA LEU A 69 -2.69 3.70 10.22
C LEU A 69 -1.40 3.50 11.02
N ALA A 70 -1.44 3.64 12.34
CA ALA A 70 -0.29 3.42 13.20
C ALA A 70 0.24 1.98 13.10
N GLU A 71 -0.66 0.99 13.11
CA GLU A 71 -0.32 -0.44 12.97
C GLU A 71 0.31 -0.74 11.61
N LEU A 72 -0.26 -0.18 10.53
CA LEU A 72 0.26 -0.35 9.17
C LEU A 72 1.65 0.29 9.01
N ILE A 73 1.86 1.48 9.56
CA ILE A 73 3.16 2.17 9.54
C ILE A 73 4.18 1.38 10.36
N ALA A 74 3.82 0.91 11.55
CA ALA A 74 4.70 0.12 12.41
C ALA A 74 5.12 -1.20 11.71
N THR A 75 4.14 -1.92 11.15
CA THR A 75 4.37 -3.17 10.41
C THR A 75 5.22 -2.92 9.16
N GLY A 76 4.96 -1.84 8.43
CA GLY A 76 5.75 -1.45 7.26
C GLY A 76 7.21 -1.13 7.59
N ARG A 77 7.45 -0.35 8.65
CA ARG A 77 8.81 -0.01 9.11
C ARG A 77 9.59 -1.23 9.57
N GLU A 78 8.98 -2.09 10.37
CA GLU A 78 9.61 -3.34 10.82
C GLU A 78 9.88 -4.29 9.65
N GLY A 79 8.92 -4.41 8.71
CA GLY A 79 9.07 -5.19 7.49
C GLY A 79 10.24 -4.71 6.64
N SER A 80 10.37 -3.40 6.42
CA SER A 80 11.49 -2.80 5.68
C SER A 80 12.82 -3.02 6.40
N ARG A 81 12.87 -2.91 7.73
CA ARG A 81 14.08 -3.18 8.51
C ARG A 81 14.54 -4.62 8.37
N ARG A 82 13.62 -5.58 8.49
CA ARG A 82 13.91 -7.02 8.33
C ARG A 82 14.31 -7.37 6.90
N ALA A 83 13.64 -6.79 5.91
CA ALA A 83 14.04 -6.96 4.50
C ALA A 83 15.48 -6.49 4.27
N GLY A 84 15.87 -5.36 4.86
CA GLY A 84 17.26 -4.88 4.82
C GLY A 84 18.26 -5.90 5.36
N LEU A 85 17.97 -6.50 6.52
CA LEU A 85 18.82 -7.55 7.12
C LEU A 85 18.94 -8.78 6.20
N ILE A 86 17.82 -9.25 5.62
CA ILE A 86 17.85 -10.37 4.67
C ILE A 86 18.71 -10.02 3.46
N TRP A 87 18.58 -8.80 2.92
CA TRP A 87 19.40 -8.36 1.80
C TRP A 87 20.88 -8.25 2.15
N ASP A 88 21.21 -7.90 3.38
CA ASP A 88 22.58 -7.88 3.86
C ASP A 88 23.14 -9.30 4.02
N ASP A 89 22.37 -10.23 4.60
CA ASP A 89 22.75 -11.65 4.74
C ASP A 89 22.97 -12.32 3.37
N LEU A 90 22.18 -11.95 2.36
CA LEU A 90 22.32 -12.47 0.98
C LEU A 90 23.61 -12.02 0.29
N LYS A 91 24.31 -10.99 0.78
CA LYS A 91 25.61 -10.55 0.23
C LYS A 91 26.76 -11.42 0.72
N GLU A 92 26.59 -12.10 1.85
CA GLU A 92 27.64 -12.91 2.47
C GLU A 92 27.68 -14.32 1.86
N ALA A 93 28.90 -14.87 1.70
CA ALA A 93 29.12 -16.21 1.20
C ALA A 93 29.60 -17.16 2.32
N PRO A 94 29.04 -18.38 2.44
CA PRO A 94 27.94 -18.96 1.67
C PRO A 94 26.56 -18.46 2.12
N VAL A 95 25.62 -18.33 1.18
CA VAL A 95 24.23 -17.94 1.46
C VAL A 95 23.48 -19.06 2.20
N ASP A 96 23.00 -18.78 3.42
CA ASP A 96 22.12 -19.67 4.18
C ASP A 96 20.66 -19.54 3.70
N ARG A 97 20.29 -20.35 2.71
CA ARG A 97 18.92 -20.39 2.16
C ARG A 97 17.86 -20.72 3.23
N PRO A 98 18.02 -21.76 4.08
CA PRO A 98 17.08 -22.03 5.17
C PRO A 98 16.85 -20.83 6.09
N ALA A 99 17.88 -20.06 6.43
CA ALA A 99 17.72 -18.85 7.25
C ALA A 99 16.89 -17.77 6.55
N ALA A 100 17.18 -17.49 5.27
CA ALA A 100 16.42 -16.52 4.49
C ALA A 100 14.94 -16.91 4.34
N GLU A 101 14.65 -18.19 4.09
CA GLU A 101 13.28 -18.71 4.01
C GLU A 101 12.52 -18.56 5.34
N ARG A 102 13.16 -18.87 6.47
CA ARG A 102 12.57 -18.64 7.80
C ARG A 102 12.25 -17.17 8.03
N ALA A 103 13.19 -16.28 7.73
CA ALA A 103 13.01 -14.84 7.90
C ALA A 103 11.84 -14.30 7.05
N MET A 104 11.74 -14.75 5.79
CA MET A 104 10.62 -14.39 4.91
C MET A 104 9.27 -14.92 5.43
N ARG A 105 9.24 -16.14 5.95
CA ARG A 105 8.03 -16.73 6.54
C ARG A 105 7.57 -15.95 7.77
N GLU A 106 8.49 -15.65 8.69
CA GLU A 106 8.18 -14.83 9.88
C GLU A 106 7.66 -13.44 9.50
N MET A 107 8.25 -12.80 8.49
CA MET A 107 7.75 -11.52 7.97
C MET A 107 6.32 -11.64 7.44
N GLY A 108 6.03 -12.71 6.69
CA GLY A 108 4.69 -13.01 6.20
C GLY A 108 3.68 -13.21 7.33
N GLU A 109 4.01 -14.02 8.33
CA GLU A 109 3.16 -14.29 9.50
C GLU A 109 2.85 -13.01 10.28
N ARG A 110 3.85 -12.17 10.53
CA ARG A 110 3.66 -10.88 11.22
C ARG A 110 2.75 -9.95 10.44
N ARG A 111 2.90 -9.88 9.11
CA ARG A 111 2.02 -9.08 8.25
C ARG A 111 0.58 -9.58 8.33
N LEU A 112 0.37 -10.89 8.31
CA LEU A 112 -0.97 -11.48 8.45
C LEU A 112 -1.58 -11.18 9.82
N GLN A 113 -0.80 -11.28 10.90
CA GLN A 113 -1.27 -10.92 12.25
C GLN A 113 -1.66 -9.44 12.35
N ALA A 114 -0.87 -8.53 11.78
CA ALA A 114 -1.20 -7.11 11.73
C ALA A 114 -2.49 -6.85 10.93
N GLN A 115 -2.65 -7.50 9.78
CA GLN A 115 -3.87 -7.41 8.98
C GLN A 115 -5.11 -7.94 9.73
N ALA A 116 -4.96 -9.02 10.50
CA ALA A 116 -6.03 -9.55 11.33
C ALA A 116 -6.45 -8.55 12.42
N ARG A 117 -5.50 -7.87 13.08
CA ARG A 117 -5.79 -6.81 14.07
C ARG A 117 -6.49 -5.60 13.44
N VAL A 118 -6.03 -5.16 12.27
CA VAL A 118 -6.68 -4.07 11.52
C VAL A 118 -8.13 -4.45 11.17
N LEU A 119 -8.34 -5.68 10.69
CA LEU A 119 -9.68 -6.16 10.35
C LEU A 119 -10.58 -6.21 11.59
N ASP A 120 -10.07 -6.68 12.73
CA ASP A 120 -10.82 -6.73 13.99
C ASP A 120 -11.24 -5.33 14.45
N ASP A 121 -10.36 -4.33 14.37
CA ASP A 121 -10.68 -2.95 14.70
C ASP A 121 -11.76 -2.36 13.77
N VAL A 122 -11.72 -2.69 12.48
CA VAL A 122 -12.75 -2.29 11.51
C VAL A 122 -14.08 -2.97 11.81
N ILE A 123 -14.09 -4.28 12.07
CA ILE A 123 -15.30 -5.03 12.42
C ILE A 123 -15.92 -4.46 13.70
N ARG A 124 -15.12 -4.25 14.75
CA ARG A 124 -15.60 -3.69 16.02
C ARG A 124 -16.25 -2.31 15.83
N TYR A 125 -15.67 -1.46 14.98
CA TYR A 125 -16.27 -0.19 14.64
C TYR A 125 -17.59 -0.35 13.87
N LEU A 126 -17.61 -1.18 12.83
CA LEU A 126 -18.82 -1.43 12.04
C LEU A 126 -19.95 -2.05 12.86
N ASP A 127 -19.62 -2.89 13.85
CA ASP A 127 -20.58 -3.49 14.77
C ASP A 127 -21.19 -2.48 15.75
N SER A 128 -20.52 -1.36 16.00
CA SER A 128 -21.07 -0.25 16.78
C SER A 128 -22.09 0.60 16.01
N LEU A 129 -22.22 0.40 14.69
CA LEU A 129 -23.09 1.18 13.82
C LEU A 129 -24.41 0.45 13.52
N PRO A 130 -25.53 1.19 13.38
CA PRO A 130 -26.75 0.71 12.74
C PRO A 130 -26.50 0.12 11.34
N PRO A 131 -27.31 -0.85 10.89
CA PRO A 131 -27.12 -1.52 9.59
C PRO A 131 -27.02 -0.56 8.39
N ASP A 132 -27.85 0.48 8.35
CA ASP A 132 -27.88 1.44 7.25
C ASP A 132 -26.58 2.27 7.19
N GLN A 133 -26.09 2.73 8.34
CA GLN A 133 -24.82 3.45 8.44
C GLN A 133 -23.64 2.54 8.09
N ARG A 134 -23.67 1.28 8.53
CA ARG A 134 -22.65 0.28 8.21
C ARG A 134 -22.49 0.09 6.71
N ALA A 135 -23.60 -0.04 5.99
CA ALA A 135 -23.61 -0.18 4.53
C ALA A 135 -22.99 1.05 3.84
N GLU A 136 -23.36 2.26 4.28
CA GLU A 136 -22.80 3.50 3.74
C GLU A 136 -21.30 3.65 4.02
N VAL A 137 -20.83 3.32 5.23
CA VAL A 137 -19.40 3.34 5.55
C VAL A 137 -18.64 2.35 4.66
N VAL A 138 -19.12 1.10 4.54
CA VAL A 138 -18.48 0.08 3.70
C VAL A 138 -18.45 0.52 2.24
N GLU A 139 -19.55 1.08 1.73
CA GLU A 139 -19.63 1.54 0.35
C GLU A 139 -18.75 2.79 0.11
N ALA A 140 -18.69 3.71 1.07
CA ALA A 140 -17.80 4.87 1.01
C ALA A 140 -16.33 4.47 0.99
N VAL A 141 -15.94 3.45 1.77
CA VAL A 141 -14.58 2.87 1.74
C VAL A 141 -14.34 2.14 0.41
N ARG A 142 -15.31 1.37 -0.09
CA ARG A 142 -15.20 0.59 -1.33
C ARG A 142 -15.12 1.45 -2.58
N ARG A 143 -15.89 2.54 -2.66
CA ARG A 143 -15.96 3.44 -3.82
C ARG A 143 -14.68 4.25 -4.04
N ARG A 144 -13.79 4.33 -3.06
CA ARG A 144 -12.57 5.15 -3.16
C ARG A 144 -11.30 4.32 -3.37
N ASP A 145 -10.85 4.33 -4.63
CA ASP A 145 -9.49 4.39 -5.21
C ASP A 145 -8.37 3.41 -4.75
N PRO A 146 -7.43 2.99 -5.64
CA PRO A 146 -6.33 2.07 -5.36
C PRO A 146 -5.44 2.47 -4.19
N LEU A 147 -5.38 3.74 -3.82
CA LEU A 147 -4.64 4.24 -2.66
C LEU A 147 -5.25 3.76 -1.33
N THR A 148 -6.57 3.77 -1.17
CA THR A 148 -7.24 3.18 0.00
C THR A 148 -7.02 1.67 0.04
N ARG A 149 -6.99 1.04 -1.14
CA ARG A 149 -6.63 -0.37 -1.30
C ARG A 149 -5.18 -0.65 -0.90
N THR A 150 -4.28 0.28 -1.23
CA THR A 150 -2.85 0.20 -0.89
C THR A 150 -2.60 0.50 0.58
N LEU A 151 -3.41 1.36 1.20
CA LEU A 151 -3.35 1.65 2.62
C LEU A 151 -3.93 0.49 3.44
N LEU A 152 -5.13 -0.01 3.12
CA LEU A 152 -5.77 -1.10 3.87
C LEU A 152 -5.16 -2.48 3.59
N PHE A 153 -4.59 -2.72 2.39
CA PHE A 153 -4.07 -4.04 1.98
C PHE A 153 -2.57 -4.05 1.63
N GLY A 154 -1.88 -2.92 1.75
CA GLY A 154 -0.46 -2.73 1.44
C GLY A 154 -0.17 -2.56 -0.06
N PRO A 155 0.99 -1.97 -0.44
CA PRO A 155 1.51 -2.08 -1.79
C PRO A 155 1.79 -3.56 -2.07
N GLY A 156 1.08 -4.12 -3.05
CA GLY A 156 1.03 -5.56 -3.28
C GLY A 156 -0.22 -6.24 -2.71
N GLY A 157 -1.30 -5.49 -2.47
CA GLY A 157 -2.62 -6.04 -2.16
C GLY A 157 -2.87 -7.27 -3.04
N LEU A 158 -3.17 -8.39 -2.38
CA LEU A 158 -3.27 -9.71 -3.01
C LEU A 158 -4.08 -9.59 -4.32
N PRO A 159 -3.60 -10.18 -5.43
CA PRO A 159 -4.39 -10.22 -6.65
C PRO A 159 -5.78 -10.71 -6.27
N ARG A 160 -6.81 -9.95 -6.68
CA ARG A 160 -8.19 -10.30 -6.39
C ARG A 160 -8.35 -11.76 -6.83
N PRO A 161 -8.75 -12.69 -5.94
CA PRO A 161 -8.92 -14.07 -6.35
C PRO A 161 -9.86 -14.06 -7.56
N PRO A 162 -9.57 -14.84 -8.61
CA PRO A 162 -10.41 -14.89 -9.79
C PRO A 162 -11.85 -15.13 -9.33
N ARG A 163 -12.79 -14.32 -9.83
CA ARG A 163 -14.21 -14.50 -9.50
C ARG A 163 -14.58 -15.95 -9.77
N ALA A 164 -15.29 -16.57 -8.83
CA ALA A 164 -15.79 -17.91 -9.03
C ALA A 164 -16.61 -17.96 -10.33
N PRO A 165 -16.44 -18.98 -11.19
CA PRO A 165 -17.21 -19.13 -12.41
C PRO A 165 -18.71 -19.09 -12.06
N GLY A 166 -19.44 -18.18 -12.71
CA GLY A 166 -20.87 -17.92 -12.44
C GLY A 166 -21.18 -16.61 -11.71
N SER A 167 -20.18 -15.85 -11.23
CA SER A 167 -20.44 -14.52 -10.67
C SER A 167 -20.84 -13.51 -11.75
N PRO A 168 -21.82 -12.61 -11.51
CA PRO A 168 -22.19 -11.55 -12.44
C PRO A 168 -20.96 -10.70 -12.86
N GLY A 169 -20.64 -10.72 -14.15
CA GLY A 169 -19.48 -10.01 -14.71
C GLY A 169 -18.14 -10.74 -14.57
N ALA A 170 -18.12 -12.06 -14.37
CA ALA A 170 -16.91 -12.85 -14.64
C ALA A 170 -16.63 -12.87 -16.16
N PRO A 171 -15.37 -12.72 -16.61
CA PRO A 171 -15.03 -12.95 -18.01
C PRO A 171 -15.41 -14.40 -18.39
N PRO A 172 -15.86 -14.65 -19.63
CA PRO A 172 -16.16 -16.02 -20.07
C PRO A 172 -14.91 -16.89 -19.97
N PRO A 173 -15.05 -18.19 -19.65
CA PRO A 173 -13.91 -19.09 -19.63
C PRO A 173 -13.20 -19.06 -20.99
N PRO A 174 -11.86 -19.17 -21.02
CA PRO A 174 -11.16 -19.32 -22.29
C PRO A 174 -11.72 -20.54 -23.04
N PRO A 175 -11.81 -20.47 -24.38
CA PRO A 175 -12.26 -21.61 -25.16
C PRO A 175 -11.34 -22.81 -24.90
N PRO A 176 -11.87 -24.04 -24.96
CA PRO A 176 -11.03 -25.23 -24.81
C PRO A 176 -9.90 -25.19 -25.85
N PRO A 177 -8.70 -25.68 -25.49
CA PRO A 177 -7.59 -25.76 -26.44
C PRO A 177 -8.06 -26.49 -27.70
N ALA A 178 -7.72 -25.95 -28.87
CA ALA A 178 -7.99 -26.61 -30.13
C ALA A 178 -7.41 -28.02 -30.07
N GLY A 179 -8.28 -29.03 -30.22
CA GLY A 179 -7.86 -30.42 -30.24
C GLY A 179 -6.78 -30.65 -31.30
N PRO A 180 -5.94 -31.68 -31.13
CA PRO A 180 -4.90 -31.99 -32.10
C PRO A 180 -5.53 -32.08 -33.51
N VAL A 181 -5.00 -31.27 -34.43
CA VAL A 181 -5.37 -31.36 -35.84
C VAL A 181 -4.99 -32.76 -36.31
N PRO A 182 -5.93 -33.59 -36.79
CA PRO A 182 -5.60 -34.90 -37.31
C PRO A 182 -4.63 -34.73 -38.49
N GLN A 183 -3.51 -35.46 -38.44
CA GLN A 183 -2.55 -35.56 -39.55
C GLN A 183 -3.09 -36.46 -40.65
#